data_AF-A0A9R1M7H5-F1
#
_entry.id   AF-A0A9R1M7H5-F1
#
_cell.length_a   1.000
_cell.length_b   1.000
_cell.length_c   1.000
_cell.angle_alpha   90.00
_cell.angle_beta   90.00
_cell.angle_gamma   90.00
#
_symmetry.space_group_name_H-M   'P 1'
#
loop_
_entity.id
_entity.type
_entity.pdbx_description
1 polymer ?
#
loop_
_entity_poly.entity_id
_entity_poly.type
_entity_poly.pdbx_seq_one_letter_code
_entity_poly.pdbx_strand_id
1 'polypeptide(L)'
;MRIVTPAPASQGFAVVRELSVGDPDLDAVKVSLGVLGVVSQVTLALQPMFKRSVTFEKRDDTDFASQAAMWGGLYEFGDMAWLPRQGKVIYRKDDRVPVSTKGNGLNDYLGFRSNPTLALITARATEEHLEEDGSDIARCLAARAPSVLFELQAYGFTNDGSFFTGWPVVGFQNRIQASGTCISSPEDGLLSSCTWDPRIRSPFFYNSGFSVALSKEPAFIAEMQKLRDLKPRAFCGLDAKLGVLLRYVRASSAYLGKSEDSIDFDVTYYRSYTEGEPRANSDVVDEIEQLALRKYGAVPHWGKNRNFVFDGVIAKYPKAAEFLKVKARYDPDGIFSSEWSDQVLGIKGSPNIVEKGCAIEGLCVCSKDSHCAPEKGYFCRPGTVFSEARVCSTRAAFGDESDDLLEEQ
;
A
#
# COMPACT_ATOMS: atom_id res chain seq x y z
N MET A 1 -3.29 26.91 9.22
CA MET A 1 -3.08 26.45 7.84
C MET A 1 -3.54 27.55 6.90
N ARG A 2 -2.81 27.81 5.82
CA ARG A 2 -3.22 28.75 4.77
C ARG A 2 -3.51 28.00 3.47
N ILE A 3 -4.64 28.31 2.87
CA ILE A 3 -5.06 27.79 1.57
C ILE A 3 -5.44 28.94 0.64
N VAL A 4 -4.99 28.86 -0.61
CA VAL A 4 -5.33 29.81 -1.67
C VAL A 4 -6.47 29.21 -2.49
N THR A 5 -7.60 29.91 -2.56
CA THR A 5 -8.79 29.49 -3.31
C THR A 5 -9.10 30.50 -4.41
N PRO A 6 -9.74 30.09 -5.53
CA PRO A 6 -10.16 31.06 -6.54
C PRO A 6 -11.18 32.04 -5.96
N ALA A 7 -11.27 33.20 -6.61
CA ALA A 7 -12.27 34.21 -6.32
C ALA A 7 -12.62 35.00 -7.59
N PRO A 8 -13.75 35.72 -7.62
CA PRO A 8 -14.07 36.59 -8.74
C PRO A 8 -13.02 37.70 -8.94
N ALA A 9 -12.98 38.28 -10.14
CA ALA A 9 -12.10 39.40 -10.47
C ALA A 9 -12.25 40.59 -9.49
N SER A 10 -13.46 40.82 -8.97
CA SER A 10 -13.75 41.85 -7.97
C SER A 10 -13.03 41.65 -6.63
N GLN A 11 -12.48 40.46 -6.37
CA GLN A 11 -11.69 40.11 -5.19
C GLN A 11 -10.23 39.80 -5.53
N GLY A 12 -9.78 40.10 -6.76
CA GLY A 12 -8.39 39.88 -7.18
C GLY A 12 -8.07 38.46 -7.64
N PHE A 13 -9.07 37.72 -8.12
CA PHE A 13 -8.96 36.36 -8.69
C PHE A 13 -8.62 35.22 -7.71
N ALA A 14 -8.08 35.52 -6.53
CA ALA A 14 -7.79 34.53 -5.51
C ALA A 14 -7.91 35.12 -4.10
N VAL A 15 -8.26 34.27 -3.14
CA VAL A 15 -8.33 34.63 -1.72
C VAL A 15 -7.46 33.69 -0.91
N VAL A 16 -6.71 34.26 0.03
CA VAL A 16 -5.97 33.50 1.05
C VAL A 16 -6.89 33.29 2.24
N ARG A 17 -7.15 32.04 2.61
CA ARG A 17 -7.94 31.65 3.78
C ARG A 17 -7.01 31.15 4.86
N GLU A 18 -7.09 31.76 6.04
CA GLU A 18 -6.34 31.35 7.22
C GLU A 18 -7.23 30.53 8.14
N LEU A 19 -6.93 29.23 8.27
CA LEU A 19 -7.70 28.28 9.06
C LEU A 19 -6.92 27.90 10.32
N SER A 20 -7.52 28.11 11.48
CA SER A 20 -6.95 27.78 12.80
C SER A 20 -7.72 26.63 13.45
N VAL A 21 -7.20 26.10 14.55
CA VAL A 21 -7.91 25.04 15.32
C VAL A 21 -9.25 25.59 15.80
N GLY A 22 -10.33 24.88 15.49
CA GLY A 22 -11.72 25.30 15.76
C GLY A 22 -12.43 25.92 14.56
N ASP A 23 -11.71 26.23 13.47
CA ASP A 23 -12.33 26.64 12.21
C ASP A 23 -13.15 25.47 11.62
N PRO A 24 -14.42 25.70 11.21
CA PRO A 24 -15.30 24.65 10.72
C PRO A 24 -14.80 23.95 9.45
N ASP A 25 -13.99 24.63 8.64
CA ASP A 25 -13.53 24.12 7.35
C ASP A 25 -12.13 23.48 7.43
N LEU A 26 -11.42 23.62 8.55
CA LEU A 26 -10.07 23.04 8.73
C LEU A 26 -10.07 21.51 8.52
N ASP A 27 -11.10 20.81 9.01
CA ASP A 27 -11.22 19.36 8.88
C ASP A 27 -11.46 18.90 7.43
N ALA A 28 -12.02 19.75 6.58
CA ALA A 28 -12.11 19.48 5.15
C ALA A 28 -10.73 19.63 4.48
N VAL A 29 -9.98 20.66 4.86
CA VAL A 29 -8.69 20.99 4.22
C VAL A 29 -7.56 20.04 4.62
N LYS A 30 -7.61 19.40 5.80
CA LYS A 30 -6.61 18.40 6.24
C LYS A 30 -6.39 17.29 5.21
N VAL A 31 -7.45 16.86 4.51
CA VAL A 31 -7.41 15.89 3.39
C VAL A 31 -8.21 16.47 2.24
N SER A 32 -7.62 17.45 1.53
CA SER A 32 -8.30 18.21 0.48
C SER A 32 -8.30 17.55 -0.90
N LEU A 33 -7.42 16.56 -1.12
CA LEU A 33 -7.12 15.97 -2.44
C LEU A 33 -6.75 17.01 -3.52
N GLY A 34 -6.38 18.22 -3.12
CA GLY A 34 -6.10 19.34 -4.03
C GLY A 34 -7.34 20.08 -4.54
N VAL A 35 -8.56 19.58 -4.33
CA VAL A 35 -9.78 20.14 -4.97
C VAL A 35 -10.37 21.34 -4.25
N LEU A 36 -9.87 21.68 -3.05
CA LEU A 36 -10.34 22.83 -2.27
C LEU A 36 -9.50 24.09 -2.53
N GLY A 37 -8.36 23.96 -3.21
CA GLY A 37 -7.36 25.03 -3.34
C GLY A 37 -5.93 24.55 -3.08
N VAL A 38 -4.99 25.49 -3.19
CA VAL A 38 -3.56 25.22 -2.99
C VAL A 38 -3.17 25.52 -1.55
N VAL A 39 -2.73 24.51 -0.81
CA VAL A 39 -2.17 24.70 0.53
C VAL A 39 -0.82 25.40 0.40
N SER A 40 -0.73 26.64 0.85
CA SER A 40 0.48 27.45 0.76
C SER A 40 1.31 27.43 2.05
N GLN A 41 0.68 27.15 3.18
CA GLN A 41 1.37 27.07 4.46
C GLN A 41 0.66 26.11 5.42
N VAL A 42 1.46 25.27 6.09
CA VAL A 42 1.03 24.45 7.22
C VAL A 42 1.76 24.85 8.48
N THR A 43 1.08 24.77 9.61
CA THR A 43 1.67 24.92 10.95
C THR A 43 1.38 23.61 11.68
N LEU A 44 2.44 22.92 12.08
CA LEU A 44 2.34 21.60 12.73
C LEU A 44 2.71 21.74 14.21
N ALA A 45 1.92 21.12 15.08
CA ALA A 45 2.29 21.00 16.49
C ALA A 45 3.48 20.03 16.61
N LEU A 46 4.52 20.45 17.33
CA LEU A 46 5.71 19.64 17.58
C LEU A 46 5.63 18.99 18.96
N GLN A 47 6.17 17.78 19.07
CA GLN A 47 6.42 17.14 20.36
C GLN A 47 7.89 17.34 20.78
N PRO A 48 8.20 17.33 22.10
CA PRO A 48 9.58 17.28 22.57
C PRO A 48 10.33 16.10 21.96
N MET A 49 11.61 16.31 21.61
CA MET A 49 12.45 15.27 21.03
C MET A 49 12.64 14.09 22.00
N PHE A 50 12.54 12.87 21.49
CA PHE A 50 12.77 11.63 22.22
C PHE A 50 13.62 10.67 21.38
N LYS A 51 14.00 9.54 21.99
CA LYS A 51 14.63 8.42 21.29
C LYS A 51 13.66 7.26 21.18
N ARG A 52 13.88 6.37 20.22
CA ARG A 52 13.16 5.09 20.11
C ARG A 52 14.08 3.94 20.45
N SER A 53 13.51 2.82 20.85
CA SER A 53 14.17 1.53 21.02
C SER A 53 13.48 0.51 20.13
N VAL A 54 14.17 0.05 19.08
CA VAL A 54 13.61 -0.83 18.04
C VAL A 54 14.19 -2.23 18.13
N THR A 55 13.33 -3.24 18.05
CA THR A 55 13.71 -4.66 17.92
C THR A 55 12.76 -5.34 16.92
N PHE A 56 13.32 -6.17 16.03
CA PHE A 56 12.52 -7.02 15.14
C PHE A 56 12.50 -8.46 15.64
N GLU A 57 11.35 -9.12 15.51
CA GLU A 57 11.16 -10.52 15.88
C GLU A 57 10.33 -11.23 14.82
N LYS A 58 10.84 -12.34 14.28
CA LYS A 58 10.11 -13.16 13.30
C LYS A 58 9.52 -14.39 13.99
N ARG A 59 8.21 -14.59 13.86
CA ARG A 59 7.47 -15.70 14.48
C ARG A 59 6.57 -16.40 13.46
N ASP A 60 6.05 -17.56 13.83
CA ASP A 60 4.97 -18.20 13.07
C ASP A 60 3.71 -17.32 13.08
N ASP A 61 2.91 -17.40 12.01
CA ASP A 61 1.69 -16.60 11.85
C ASP A 61 0.44 -17.22 12.51
N THR A 62 0.62 -18.21 13.38
CA THR A 62 -0.46 -18.95 14.05
C THR A 62 -1.31 -18.07 14.98
N ASP A 63 -0.72 -17.04 15.58
CA ASP A 63 -1.40 -16.06 16.42
C ASP A 63 -1.58 -14.69 15.72
N PHE A 64 -1.30 -14.61 14.42
CA PHE A 64 -1.25 -13.34 13.68
C PHE A 64 -2.55 -12.52 13.81
N ALA A 65 -3.71 -13.14 13.61
CA ALA A 65 -5.00 -12.45 13.67
C ALA A 65 -5.27 -11.80 15.04
N SER A 66 -4.87 -12.46 16.14
CA SER A 66 -5.05 -11.90 17.49
C SER A 66 -3.99 -10.86 17.83
N GLN A 67 -2.73 -11.09 17.44
CA GLN A 67 -1.64 -10.14 17.67
C GLN A 67 -1.85 -8.83 16.91
N ALA A 68 -2.31 -8.89 15.65
CA ALA A 68 -2.53 -7.72 14.81
C ALA A 68 -3.48 -6.71 15.47
N ALA A 69 -4.52 -7.16 16.17
CA ALA A 69 -5.43 -6.24 16.86
C ALA A 69 -4.82 -5.54 18.09
N MET A 70 -3.77 -6.11 18.69
CA MET A 70 -3.21 -5.63 19.96
C MET A 70 -1.89 -4.89 19.81
N TRP A 71 -1.08 -5.22 18.80
CA TRP A 71 0.33 -4.83 18.75
C TRP A 71 0.57 -3.32 18.76
N GLY A 72 -0.23 -2.54 18.04
CA GLY A 72 -0.16 -1.09 18.06
C GLY A 72 -0.54 -0.45 19.40
N GLY A 73 -1.20 -1.20 20.29
CA GLY A 73 -1.43 -0.81 21.68
C GLY A 73 -0.33 -1.26 22.64
N LEU A 74 0.46 -2.28 22.25
CA LEU A 74 1.61 -2.78 23.03
C LEU A 74 2.88 -1.97 22.77
N TYR A 75 3.06 -1.47 21.55
CA TYR A 75 4.26 -0.77 21.08
C TYR A 75 3.86 0.53 20.40
N GLU A 76 4.31 1.69 20.92
CA GLU A 76 3.84 3.02 20.47
C GLU A 76 3.99 3.22 18.94
N PHE A 77 5.05 2.67 18.36
CA PHE A 77 5.33 2.72 16.92
C PHE A 77 5.47 1.33 16.29
N GLY A 78 4.88 0.30 16.90
CA GLY A 78 4.96 -1.06 16.38
C GLY A 78 4.30 -1.21 15.02
N ASP A 79 4.86 -2.06 14.17
CA ASP A 79 4.25 -2.49 12.91
C ASP A 79 4.58 -3.96 12.61
N MET A 80 4.00 -4.50 11.55
CA MET A 80 4.22 -5.88 11.13
C MET A 80 4.43 -6.01 9.63
N ALA A 81 5.11 -7.08 9.23
CA ALA A 81 5.09 -7.59 7.86
C ALA A 81 4.72 -9.07 7.87
N TRP A 82 3.57 -9.42 7.27
CA TRP A 82 3.14 -10.81 7.13
C TRP A 82 3.73 -11.40 5.85
N LEU A 83 4.48 -12.50 5.99
CA LEU A 83 5.06 -13.31 4.92
C LEU A 83 4.17 -14.55 4.70
N PRO A 84 3.06 -14.42 3.95
CA PRO A 84 2.01 -15.43 3.85
C PRO A 84 2.50 -16.80 3.38
N ARG A 85 3.37 -16.88 2.36
CA ARG A 85 3.84 -18.17 1.85
C ARG A 85 4.73 -18.87 2.89
N GLN A 86 5.55 -18.10 3.59
CA GLN A 86 6.47 -18.59 4.61
C GLN A 86 5.75 -18.95 5.93
N GLY A 87 4.49 -18.53 6.12
CA GLY A 87 3.77 -18.73 7.38
C GLY A 87 4.42 -17.97 8.53
N LYS A 88 4.99 -16.79 8.24
CA LYS A 88 5.74 -15.99 9.22
C LYS A 88 5.18 -14.58 9.31
N VAL A 89 5.33 -13.97 10.47
CA VAL A 89 5.14 -12.53 10.67
C VAL A 89 6.43 -11.96 11.24
N ILE A 90 6.90 -10.87 10.65
CA ILE A 90 7.97 -10.03 11.18
C ILE A 90 7.30 -8.93 12.00
N TYR A 91 7.54 -8.95 13.30
CA TYR A 91 7.01 -7.99 14.25
C TYR A 91 8.06 -6.94 14.59
N ARG A 92 7.72 -5.66 14.50
CA ARG A 92 8.57 -4.57 15.01
C ARG A 92 8.07 -4.13 16.38
N LYS A 93 8.90 -4.34 17.39
CA LYS A 93 8.76 -3.73 18.72
C LYS A 93 9.45 -2.39 18.69
N ASP A 94 8.71 -1.33 18.96
CA ASP A 94 9.23 0.02 18.78
C ASP A 94 8.55 1.01 19.72
N ASP A 95 9.30 1.45 20.71
CA ASP A 95 8.81 2.30 21.78
C ASP A 95 9.65 3.56 21.96
N ARG A 96 8.96 4.61 22.40
CA ARG A 96 9.58 5.81 22.94
C ARG A 96 10.39 5.49 24.18
N VAL A 97 11.61 6.02 24.24
CA VAL A 97 12.49 6.01 25.41
C VAL A 97 13.03 7.42 25.68
N PRO A 98 13.45 7.73 26.93
CA PRO A 98 14.01 9.02 27.26
C PRO A 98 15.17 9.43 26.36
N VAL A 99 15.31 10.74 26.11
CA VAL A 99 16.41 11.27 25.28
C VAL A 99 17.80 10.95 25.87
N SER A 100 17.88 10.76 27.19
CA SER A 100 19.08 10.37 27.94
C SER A 100 19.50 8.91 27.72
N THR A 101 18.65 8.06 27.13
CA THR A 101 18.99 6.67 26.82
C THR A 101 20.16 6.63 25.81
N LYS A 102 21.18 5.81 26.10
CA LYS A 102 22.36 5.68 25.23
C LYS A 102 22.00 5.03 23.89
N GLY A 103 22.66 5.47 22.82
CA GLY A 103 22.45 4.97 21.45
C GLY A 103 22.40 6.10 20.42
N ASN A 104 22.93 5.85 19.23
CA ASN A 104 22.95 6.80 18.11
C ASN A 104 22.42 6.17 16.81
N GLY A 105 21.42 5.30 16.97
CA GLY A 105 20.92 4.48 15.88
C GLY A 105 20.41 5.29 14.69
N LEU A 106 20.44 4.64 13.53
CA LEU A 106 19.98 5.16 12.25
C LEU A 106 19.17 4.08 11.55
N ASN A 107 18.09 4.48 10.90
CA ASN A 107 17.35 3.67 9.94
C ASN A 107 17.69 4.13 8.51
N ASP A 108 18.49 3.35 7.79
CA ASP A 108 18.71 3.53 6.34
C ASP A 108 18.09 2.35 5.59
N TYR A 109 16.75 2.31 5.60
CA TYR A 109 15.96 1.22 5.03
C TYR A 109 16.41 0.83 3.62
N LEU A 110 16.66 -0.47 3.43
CA LEU A 110 17.29 -1.00 2.21
C LEU A 110 16.50 -0.73 0.92
N GLY A 111 15.17 -0.62 1.03
CA GLY A 111 14.31 -0.30 -0.11
C GLY A 111 14.34 1.17 -0.53
N PHE A 112 14.87 2.07 0.29
CA PHE A 112 14.87 3.53 0.08
C PHE A 112 16.28 4.14 0.00
N ARG A 113 17.31 3.32 -0.21
CA ARG A 113 18.67 3.75 -0.55
C ARG A 113 18.96 3.54 -2.04
N SER A 114 19.95 4.23 -2.58
CA SER A 114 20.42 3.92 -3.93
C SER A 114 21.09 2.56 -3.97
N ASN A 115 20.90 1.84 -5.06
CA ASN A 115 21.55 0.56 -5.33
C ASN A 115 22.35 0.66 -6.63
N PRO A 116 23.36 -0.20 -6.85
CA PRO A 116 24.02 -0.28 -8.14
C PRO A 116 22.99 -0.48 -9.26
N THR A 117 23.02 0.37 -10.28
CA THR A 117 22.02 0.34 -11.36
C THR A 117 21.96 -1.02 -12.06
N LEU A 118 23.12 -1.65 -12.29
CA LEU A 118 23.20 -2.99 -12.86
C LEU A 118 22.46 -4.04 -12.01
N ALA A 119 22.52 -3.92 -10.67
CA ALA A 119 21.82 -4.84 -9.78
C ALA A 119 20.31 -4.66 -9.86
N LEU A 120 19.82 -3.42 -9.99
CA LEU A 120 18.39 -3.13 -10.18
C LEU A 120 17.87 -3.70 -11.51
N ILE A 121 18.59 -3.47 -12.61
CA ILE A 121 18.23 -4.00 -13.94
C ILE A 121 18.25 -5.53 -13.93
N THR A 122 19.26 -6.14 -13.31
CA THR A 122 19.35 -7.61 -13.19
C THR A 122 18.19 -8.17 -12.35
N ALA A 123 17.87 -7.53 -11.22
CA ALA A 123 16.74 -7.94 -10.39
C ALA A 123 15.42 -7.85 -11.16
N ARG A 124 15.24 -6.80 -11.97
CA ARG A 124 14.07 -6.65 -12.82
C ARG A 124 13.98 -7.73 -13.89
N ALA A 125 15.05 -7.97 -14.64
CA ALA A 125 15.09 -9.00 -15.68
C ALA A 125 14.83 -10.40 -15.10
N THR A 126 15.36 -10.68 -13.91
CA THR A 126 15.09 -11.95 -13.20
C THR A 126 13.61 -12.07 -12.81
N GLU A 127 13.00 -10.99 -12.33
CA GLU A 127 11.58 -10.96 -11.97
C GLU A 127 10.68 -11.13 -13.21
N GLU A 128 10.99 -10.49 -14.34
CA GLU A 128 10.28 -10.66 -15.61
C GLU A 128 10.34 -12.11 -16.09
N HIS A 129 11.51 -12.73 -16.08
CA HIS A 129 11.67 -14.15 -16.43
C HIS A 129 10.87 -15.08 -15.52
N LEU A 130 10.80 -14.78 -14.21
CA LEU A 130 9.99 -15.56 -13.27
C LEU A 130 8.47 -15.38 -13.47
N GLU A 131 8.04 -14.23 -13.98
CA GLU A 131 6.64 -13.99 -14.33
C GLU A 131 6.28 -14.71 -15.65
N GLU A 132 7.15 -14.65 -16.67
CA GLU A 132 6.97 -15.29 -17.99
C GLU A 132 7.09 -16.82 -17.95
N ASP A 133 8.23 -17.33 -17.47
CA ASP A 133 8.62 -18.75 -17.58
C ASP A 133 8.28 -19.57 -16.31
N GLY A 134 7.92 -18.89 -15.22
CA GLY A 134 7.97 -19.48 -13.89
C GLY A 134 6.91 -20.55 -13.61
N SER A 135 7.35 -21.76 -13.28
CA SER A 135 6.59 -22.58 -12.33
C SER A 135 6.45 -21.78 -11.02
N ASP A 136 5.29 -21.87 -10.37
CA ASP A 136 5.08 -21.32 -9.03
C ASP A 136 6.19 -21.74 -8.04
N ILE A 137 6.78 -22.92 -8.25
CA ILE A 137 7.91 -23.41 -7.44
C ILE A 137 9.13 -22.48 -7.55
N ALA A 138 9.50 -22.09 -8.77
CA ALA A 138 10.65 -21.21 -9.01
C ALA A 138 10.43 -19.83 -8.39
N ARG A 139 9.23 -19.26 -8.56
CA ARG A 139 8.85 -17.98 -7.90
C ARG A 139 8.98 -18.08 -6.39
N CYS A 140 8.46 -19.15 -5.80
CA CYS A 140 8.51 -19.35 -4.36
C CYS A 140 9.93 -19.55 -3.81
N LEU A 141 10.82 -20.19 -4.56
CA LEU A 141 12.23 -20.32 -4.18
C LEU A 141 12.92 -18.95 -4.21
N ALA A 142 12.73 -18.16 -5.28
CA ALA A 142 13.30 -16.83 -5.41
C ALA A 142 12.75 -15.84 -4.35
N ALA A 143 11.46 -15.91 -4.05
CA ALA A 143 10.76 -15.03 -3.11
C ALA A 143 11.28 -15.05 -1.67
N ARG A 144 12.05 -16.09 -1.28
CA ARG A 144 12.66 -16.18 0.06
C ARG A 144 13.87 -15.26 0.22
N ALA A 145 14.57 -14.95 -0.86
CA ALA A 145 15.84 -14.22 -0.79
C ALA A 145 15.69 -12.79 -0.23
N PRO A 146 14.70 -11.99 -0.65
CA PRO A 146 14.53 -10.62 -0.13
C PRO A 146 14.34 -10.57 1.39
N SER A 147 13.45 -11.37 1.99
CA SER A 147 13.23 -11.33 3.44
C SER A 147 14.45 -11.74 4.24
N VAL A 148 15.23 -12.72 3.75
CA VAL A 148 16.49 -13.14 4.38
C VAL A 148 17.55 -12.05 4.27
N LEU A 149 17.69 -11.40 3.10
CA LEU A 149 18.64 -10.30 2.92
C LEU A 149 18.32 -9.12 3.83
N PHE A 150 17.03 -8.77 3.95
CA PHE A 150 16.59 -7.70 4.85
C PHE A 150 16.94 -8.04 6.30
N GLU A 151 16.68 -9.27 6.76
CA GLU A 151 17.03 -9.69 8.11
C GLU A 151 18.54 -9.67 8.36
N LEU A 152 19.36 -10.18 7.43
CA LEU A 152 20.82 -10.19 7.53
C LEU A 152 21.44 -8.79 7.59
N GLN A 153 20.79 -7.81 6.95
CA GLN A 153 21.22 -6.41 6.97
C GLN A 153 20.44 -5.58 8.00
N ALA A 154 19.82 -6.23 8.99
CA ALA A 154 19.05 -5.60 10.06
C ALA A 154 18.01 -4.58 9.57
N TYR A 155 17.41 -4.84 8.41
CA TYR A 155 16.43 -3.99 7.73
C TYR A 155 16.95 -2.57 7.40
N GLY A 156 18.27 -2.35 7.45
CA GLY A 156 18.89 -1.03 7.28
C GLY A 156 19.19 -0.30 8.60
N PHE A 157 18.95 -0.94 9.75
CA PHE A 157 19.26 -0.34 11.04
C PHE A 157 20.73 -0.50 11.43
N THR A 158 21.29 0.55 12.04
CA THR A 158 22.63 0.54 12.65
C THR A 158 22.57 1.13 14.06
N ASN A 159 23.46 0.72 14.97
CA ASN A 159 23.46 1.15 16.38
C ASN A 159 24.17 2.50 16.60
N ASP A 160 25.14 2.83 15.74
CA ASP A 160 25.96 4.05 15.84
C ASP A 160 25.83 4.99 14.61
N GLY A 161 25.07 4.57 13.60
CA GLY A 161 24.96 5.25 12.31
C GLY A 161 25.73 4.59 11.17
N SER A 162 26.54 3.56 11.46
CA SER A 162 27.41 2.89 10.50
C SER A 162 27.33 1.36 10.58
N PHE A 163 27.30 0.80 11.80
CA PHE A 163 27.35 -0.64 12.03
C PHE A 163 26.15 -1.13 12.86
N PHE A 164 25.61 -2.28 12.47
CA PHE A 164 24.69 -3.03 13.30
C PHE A 164 25.47 -3.93 14.26
N THR A 165 25.25 -3.77 15.57
CA THR A 165 25.87 -4.58 16.62
C THR A 165 24.86 -5.43 17.38
N GLY A 166 23.56 -5.19 17.21
CA GLY A 166 22.50 -5.98 17.80
C GLY A 166 21.25 -5.18 18.16
N TRP A 167 20.20 -5.91 18.53
CA TRP A 167 18.97 -5.32 19.06
C TRP A 167 19.06 -5.12 20.60
N PRO A 168 18.37 -4.12 21.17
CA PRO A 168 17.62 -3.07 20.48
C PRO A 168 18.53 -2.01 19.85
N VAL A 169 18.08 -1.42 18.74
CA VAL A 169 18.68 -0.22 18.17
C VAL A 169 18.02 0.99 18.79
N VAL A 170 18.81 1.80 19.52
CA VAL A 170 18.33 3.02 20.17
C VAL A 170 18.86 4.25 19.44
N GLY A 171 17.99 5.15 19.02
CA GLY A 171 18.35 6.37 18.30
C GLY A 171 17.31 7.46 18.40
N PHE A 172 17.65 8.70 18.01
CA PHE A 172 16.70 9.81 18.00
C PHE A 172 15.52 9.54 17.07
N GLN A 173 14.31 9.95 17.47
CA GLN A 173 13.06 9.72 16.72
C GLN A 173 13.21 10.08 15.23
N ASN A 174 13.81 11.23 14.91
CA ASN A 174 13.99 11.67 13.53
C ASN A 174 14.95 10.77 12.73
N ARG A 175 15.93 10.14 13.36
CA ARG A 175 16.89 9.21 12.71
C ARG A 175 16.34 7.80 12.55
N ILE A 176 15.37 7.42 13.37
CA ILE A 176 14.73 6.11 13.29
C ILE A 176 13.48 6.15 12.40
N GLN A 177 12.73 7.25 12.43
CA GLN A 177 11.51 7.44 11.64
C GLN A 177 11.81 7.77 10.17
N ALA A 178 12.78 8.65 9.92
CA ALA A 178 13.23 8.90 8.55
C ALA A 178 13.96 7.65 8.05
N SER A 179 13.71 7.29 6.80
CA SER A 179 14.28 6.10 6.19
C SER A 179 14.77 6.44 4.78
N GLY A 180 15.96 5.95 4.47
CA GLY A 180 16.52 6.02 3.13
C GLY A 180 17.43 7.22 2.88
N THR A 181 18.50 6.94 2.16
CA THR A 181 19.49 7.92 1.72
C THR A 181 19.42 8.23 0.23
N CYS A 182 18.45 7.65 -0.52
CA CYS A 182 18.49 7.70 -1.98
C CYS A 182 18.44 9.10 -2.59
N ILE A 183 17.66 10.02 -1.99
CA ILE A 183 17.60 11.42 -2.48
C ILE A 183 18.92 12.17 -2.29
N SER A 184 19.77 11.69 -1.38
CA SER A 184 21.08 12.26 -1.07
C SER A 184 22.22 11.53 -1.78
N SER A 185 21.91 10.59 -2.68
CA SER A 185 22.91 9.83 -3.42
C SER A 185 23.70 10.72 -4.39
N PRO A 186 24.99 10.43 -4.61
CA PRO A 186 25.83 11.23 -5.50
C PRO A 186 25.32 11.18 -6.94
N GLU A 187 25.46 12.28 -7.67
CA GLU A 187 25.27 12.30 -9.13
C GLU A 187 26.48 11.63 -9.80
N ASP A 188 26.41 10.31 -9.94
CA ASP A 188 27.51 9.45 -10.41
C ASP A 188 27.34 8.96 -11.85
N GLY A 189 26.47 9.61 -12.63
CA GLY A 189 26.18 9.19 -14.00
C GLY A 189 25.36 7.90 -14.08
N LEU A 190 24.47 7.64 -13.11
CA LEU A 190 23.64 6.43 -12.99
C LEU A 190 24.43 5.14 -12.72
N LEU A 191 25.60 5.23 -12.09
CA LEU A 191 26.26 4.03 -11.54
C LEU A 191 25.46 3.48 -10.35
N SER A 192 24.87 4.38 -9.55
CA SER A 192 23.85 4.07 -8.55
C SER A 192 22.55 4.81 -8.85
N SER A 193 21.43 4.21 -8.44
CA SER A 193 20.11 4.78 -8.69
C SER A 193 19.08 4.32 -7.67
N CYS A 194 18.02 5.12 -7.51
CA CYS A 194 16.84 4.73 -6.74
C CYS A 194 16.04 3.68 -7.52
N THR A 195 15.39 2.77 -6.82
CA THR A 195 14.53 1.75 -7.44
C THR A 195 13.43 2.35 -8.31
N TRP A 196 12.99 3.58 -8.05
CA TRP A 196 11.94 4.29 -8.79
C TRP A 196 12.46 5.32 -9.82
N ASP A 197 13.75 5.32 -10.14
CA ASP A 197 14.30 6.22 -11.17
C ASP A 197 13.77 5.83 -12.56
N PRO A 198 13.03 6.73 -13.25
CA PRO A 198 12.37 6.40 -14.52
C PRO A 198 13.35 6.22 -15.68
N ARG A 199 14.62 6.57 -15.51
CA ARG A 199 15.64 6.46 -16.57
C ARG A 199 16.16 5.04 -16.75
N ILE A 200 15.84 4.13 -15.83
CA ILE A 200 16.30 2.74 -15.84
C ILE A 200 15.13 1.77 -15.78
N ARG A 201 15.30 0.57 -16.33
CA ARG A 201 14.32 -0.52 -16.24
C ARG A 201 14.52 -1.31 -14.94
N SER A 202 14.18 -0.69 -13.82
CA SER A 202 14.32 -1.23 -12.46
C SER A 202 13.06 -2.02 -12.03
N PRO A 203 13.04 -2.61 -10.82
CA PRO A 203 11.82 -3.23 -10.29
C PRO A 203 10.64 -2.25 -10.30
N PHE A 204 9.58 -2.62 -11.02
CA PHE A 204 8.37 -1.85 -11.20
C PHE A 204 7.18 -2.61 -10.59
N PHE A 205 6.35 -1.92 -9.84
CA PHE A 205 5.33 -2.54 -9.01
C PHE A 205 4.12 -1.64 -8.82
N TYR A 206 2.99 -2.27 -8.54
CA TYR A 206 1.86 -1.61 -7.92
C TYR A 206 1.97 -1.68 -6.40
N ASN A 207 1.36 -0.71 -5.75
CA ASN A 207 1.16 -0.73 -4.31
C ASN A 207 -0.30 -0.40 -3.99
N SER A 208 -0.99 -1.39 -3.45
CA SER A 208 -2.35 -1.24 -2.96
C SER A 208 -2.31 -0.94 -1.47
N GLY A 209 -3.13 0.01 -1.05
CA GLY A 209 -3.16 0.50 0.31
C GLY A 209 -4.59 0.70 0.78
N PHE A 210 -4.99 0.07 1.86
CA PHE A 210 -6.34 0.21 2.42
C PHE A 210 -6.32 0.03 3.94
N SER A 211 -7.36 0.54 4.59
CA SER A 211 -7.47 0.55 6.05
C SER A 211 -8.69 -0.22 6.48
N VAL A 212 -8.50 -1.23 7.32
CA VAL A 212 -9.59 -1.97 7.96
C VAL A 212 -9.70 -1.50 9.42
N ALA A 213 -10.93 -1.37 9.91
CA ALA A 213 -11.17 -0.93 11.29
C ALA A 213 -10.70 -2.02 12.26
N LEU A 214 -10.07 -1.64 13.39
CA LEU A 214 -9.54 -2.60 14.38
C LEU A 214 -10.56 -3.65 14.82
N SER A 215 -11.84 -3.28 14.90
CA SER A 215 -12.95 -4.17 15.27
C SER A 215 -13.20 -5.31 14.27
N LYS A 216 -12.71 -5.18 13.03
CA LYS A 216 -12.90 -6.12 11.92
C LYS A 216 -11.62 -6.86 11.53
N GLU A 217 -10.47 -6.40 12.02
CA GLU A 217 -9.14 -6.89 11.65
C GLU A 217 -8.96 -8.41 11.82
N PRO A 218 -9.26 -9.03 12.98
CA PRO A 218 -8.98 -10.45 13.16
C PRO A 218 -9.74 -11.32 12.15
N ALA A 219 -10.98 -10.94 11.83
CA ALA A 219 -11.79 -11.65 10.86
C ALA A 219 -11.26 -11.45 9.43
N PHE A 220 -10.82 -10.26 9.08
CA PHE A 220 -10.22 -9.99 7.76
C PHE A 220 -8.92 -10.78 7.56
N ILE A 221 -8.03 -10.78 8.56
CA ILE A 221 -6.79 -11.55 8.53
C ILE A 221 -7.06 -13.05 8.41
N ALA A 222 -8.04 -13.58 9.14
CA ALA A 222 -8.41 -14.99 9.05
C ALA A 222 -8.86 -15.40 7.64
N GLU A 223 -9.61 -14.56 6.93
CA GLU A 223 -9.99 -14.83 5.53
C GLU A 223 -8.79 -14.74 4.57
N MET A 224 -7.83 -13.81 4.81
CA MET A 224 -6.58 -13.79 4.04
C MET A 224 -5.75 -15.06 4.27
N GLN A 225 -5.66 -15.54 5.53
CA GLN A 225 -4.99 -16.79 5.87
C GLN A 225 -5.67 -17.99 5.21
N LYS A 226 -7.02 -18.03 5.20
CA LYS A 226 -7.79 -19.06 4.49
C LYS A 226 -7.52 -19.05 2.97
N LEU A 227 -7.45 -17.87 2.35
CA LEU A 227 -7.09 -17.75 0.94
C LEU A 227 -5.67 -18.27 0.68
N ARG A 228 -4.73 -17.95 1.57
CA ARG A 228 -3.35 -18.47 1.55
C ARG A 228 -3.30 -19.97 1.73
N ASP A 229 -4.10 -20.56 2.61
CA ASP A 229 -4.12 -22.01 2.84
C ASP A 229 -4.62 -22.77 1.60
N LEU A 230 -5.59 -22.20 0.86
CA LEU A 230 -6.11 -22.77 -0.38
C LEU A 230 -5.18 -22.56 -1.58
N LYS A 231 -4.36 -21.50 -1.60
CA LYS A 231 -3.43 -21.18 -2.69
C LYS A 231 -2.04 -20.75 -2.18
N PRO A 232 -1.30 -21.59 -1.45
CA PRO A 232 -0.10 -21.13 -0.74
C PRO A 232 0.96 -20.57 -1.69
N ARG A 233 1.13 -21.17 -2.88
CA ARG A 233 2.14 -20.73 -3.85
C ARG A 233 1.80 -19.40 -4.55
N ALA A 234 0.52 -19.05 -4.63
CA ALA A 234 0.08 -17.80 -5.24
C ALA A 234 0.54 -16.55 -4.47
N PHE A 235 0.87 -16.71 -3.18
CA PHE A 235 1.35 -15.65 -2.30
C PHE A 235 2.85 -15.39 -2.39
N CYS A 236 3.61 -16.19 -3.16
CA CYS A 236 5.06 -16.03 -3.26
C CYS A 236 5.49 -14.68 -3.82
N GLY A 237 4.70 -14.10 -4.73
CA GLY A 237 4.94 -12.75 -5.23
C GLY A 237 4.86 -11.66 -4.15
N LEU A 238 4.02 -11.85 -3.12
CA LEU A 238 3.94 -10.92 -1.99
C LEU A 238 5.16 -11.06 -1.08
N ASP A 239 5.56 -12.29 -0.73
CA ASP A 239 6.78 -12.54 0.04
C ASP A 239 8.04 -11.94 -0.61
N ALA A 240 8.12 -11.98 -1.95
CA ALA A 240 9.20 -11.36 -2.72
C ALA A 240 9.28 -9.83 -2.53
N LYS A 241 8.19 -9.18 -2.09
CA LYS A 241 8.10 -7.75 -1.78
C LYS A 241 8.04 -7.46 -0.27
N LEU A 242 8.57 -8.39 0.54
CA LEU A 242 8.53 -8.36 2.01
C LEU A 242 7.13 -8.53 2.62
N GLY A 243 6.22 -9.14 1.87
CA GLY A 243 4.91 -9.52 2.35
C GLY A 243 3.91 -8.36 2.37
N VAL A 244 2.90 -8.50 3.23
CA VAL A 244 1.87 -7.48 3.47
C VAL A 244 2.28 -6.68 4.70
N LEU A 245 2.44 -5.37 4.56
CA LEU A 245 2.83 -4.48 5.66
C LEU A 245 1.57 -3.99 6.39
N LEU A 246 1.60 -4.01 7.71
CA LEU A 246 0.50 -3.59 8.59
C LEU A 246 0.96 -2.45 9.48
N ARG A 247 0.28 -1.29 9.42
CA ARG A 247 0.63 -0.09 10.18
C ARG A 247 -0.59 0.49 10.87
N TYR A 248 -0.43 0.96 12.10
CA TYR A 248 -1.55 1.42 12.92
C TYR A 248 -1.83 2.90 12.69
N VAL A 249 -3.10 3.25 12.52
CA VAL A 249 -3.54 4.65 12.35
C VAL A 249 -4.73 4.93 13.25
N ARG A 250 -4.64 6.02 14.01
CA ARG A 250 -5.74 6.52 14.83
C ARG A 250 -6.84 7.18 14.00
N ALA A 251 -8.05 7.20 14.53
CA ALA A 251 -9.15 7.99 13.99
C ALA A 251 -8.75 9.46 13.80
N SER A 252 -9.27 10.07 12.74
CA SER A 252 -9.00 11.44 12.33
C SER A 252 -10.30 12.23 12.25
N SER A 253 -10.23 13.51 12.62
CA SER A 253 -11.34 14.45 12.43
C SER A 253 -11.50 14.90 10.97
N ALA A 254 -10.52 14.63 10.10
CA ALA A 254 -10.58 15.06 8.71
C ALA A 254 -11.79 14.44 7.99
N TYR A 255 -12.49 15.22 7.16
CA TYR A 255 -13.74 14.79 6.55
C TYR A 255 -13.58 13.57 5.63
N LEU A 256 -12.44 13.50 4.92
CA LEU A 256 -12.03 12.35 4.10
C LEU A 256 -10.95 11.50 4.78
N GLY A 257 -10.88 11.57 6.11
CA GLY A 257 -10.01 10.76 6.96
C GLY A 257 -10.68 9.47 7.45
N LYS A 258 -9.92 8.66 8.19
CA LYS A 258 -10.43 7.46 8.86
C LYS A 258 -11.25 7.85 10.08
N SER A 259 -12.49 7.39 10.19
CA SER A 259 -13.38 7.70 11.31
C SER A 259 -13.10 6.87 12.57
N GLU A 260 -12.35 5.78 12.44
CA GLU A 260 -12.06 4.82 13.51
C GLU A 260 -10.58 4.44 13.50
N ASP A 261 -10.08 3.97 14.64
CA ASP A 261 -8.74 3.37 14.73
C ASP A 261 -8.68 2.14 13.81
N SER A 262 -7.63 2.06 13.01
CA SER A 262 -7.51 1.11 11.89
C SER A 262 -6.09 0.58 11.72
N ILE A 263 -5.98 -0.54 11.00
CA ILE A 263 -4.70 -1.00 10.46
C ILE A 263 -4.70 -0.70 8.96
N ASP A 264 -3.68 0.03 8.53
CA ASP A 264 -3.33 0.21 7.13
C ASP A 264 -2.57 -1.02 6.64
N PHE A 265 -3.10 -1.66 5.62
CA PHE A 265 -2.46 -2.73 4.87
C PHE A 265 -1.82 -2.16 3.61
N ASP A 266 -0.56 -2.50 3.39
CA ASP A 266 0.13 -2.25 2.13
C ASP A 266 0.52 -3.55 1.45
N VAL A 267 0.06 -3.71 0.22
CA VAL A 267 0.31 -4.88 -0.62
C VAL A 267 1.10 -4.39 -1.85
N THR A 268 2.38 -4.73 -1.90
CA THR A 268 3.26 -4.43 -3.05
C THR A 268 3.41 -5.67 -3.92
N TYR A 269 3.23 -5.53 -5.23
CA TYR A 269 3.26 -6.66 -6.16
C TYR A 269 3.71 -6.23 -7.56
N TYR A 270 4.19 -7.20 -8.34
CA TYR A 270 4.83 -6.96 -9.63
C TYR A 270 3.93 -6.20 -10.63
N ARG A 271 4.57 -5.18 -11.22
CA ARG A 271 4.25 -4.37 -12.40
C ARG A 271 4.84 -4.89 -13.71
N SER A 272 4.08 -5.24 -14.76
CA SER A 272 4.71 -5.28 -16.09
C SER A 272 4.97 -3.86 -16.62
N TYR A 273 6.05 -3.68 -17.39
CA TYR A 273 6.24 -2.47 -18.20
C TYR A 273 5.38 -2.49 -19.47
N THR A 274 4.96 -3.68 -19.90
CA THR A 274 4.07 -3.85 -21.05
C THR A 274 2.63 -3.75 -20.57
N GLU A 275 1.92 -2.75 -21.07
CA GLU A 275 0.49 -2.57 -20.80
C GLU A 275 -0.33 -3.76 -21.29
N GLY A 276 -1.29 -4.19 -20.48
CA GLY A 276 -2.16 -5.35 -20.72
C GLY A 276 -1.50 -6.70 -20.47
N GLU A 277 -0.26 -6.74 -19.97
CA GLU A 277 0.41 -7.99 -19.61
C GLU A 277 -0.07 -8.51 -18.25
N PRO A 278 -0.71 -9.69 -18.18
CA PRO A 278 -1.12 -10.28 -16.92
C PRO A 278 0.07 -10.60 -16.03
N ARG A 279 -0.14 -10.48 -14.73
CA ARG A 279 0.77 -10.99 -13.71
C ARG A 279 0.30 -12.36 -13.23
N ALA A 280 1.24 -13.26 -12.98
CA ALA A 280 0.94 -14.55 -12.39
C ALA A 280 0.27 -14.39 -11.01
N ASN A 281 -0.80 -15.17 -10.78
CA ASN A 281 -1.55 -15.15 -9.52
C ASN A 281 -2.08 -13.75 -9.14
N SER A 282 -2.43 -12.92 -10.14
CA SER A 282 -3.07 -11.60 -9.94
C SER A 282 -4.40 -11.72 -9.19
N ASP A 283 -5.11 -12.83 -9.41
CA ASP A 283 -6.38 -13.14 -8.76
C ASP A 283 -6.35 -13.09 -7.23
N VAL A 284 -5.26 -13.50 -6.59
CA VAL A 284 -5.13 -13.44 -5.13
C VAL A 284 -5.11 -12.00 -4.61
N VAL A 285 -4.37 -11.11 -5.26
CA VAL A 285 -4.27 -9.71 -4.82
C VAL A 285 -5.60 -8.98 -5.06
N ASP A 286 -6.18 -9.18 -6.24
CA ASP A 286 -7.46 -8.56 -6.59
C ASP A 286 -8.60 -9.07 -5.69
N GLU A 287 -8.54 -10.33 -5.24
CA GLU A 287 -9.49 -10.89 -4.28
C GLU A 287 -9.30 -10.28 -2.89
N ILE A 288 -8.06 -10.11 -2.40
CA ILE A 288 -7.78 -9.46 -1.11
C ILE A 288 -8.30 -8.02 -1.09
N GLU A 289 -8.06 -7.26 -2.16
CA GLU A 289 -8.56 -5.89 -2.29
C GLU A 289 -10.09 -5.84 -2.25
N GLN A 290 -10.77 -6.69 -3.01
CA GLN A 290 -12.23 -6.74 -3.04
C GLN A 290 -12.81 -7.24 -1.71
N LEU A 291 -12.17 -8.22 -1.07
CA LEU A 291 -12.54 -8.69 0.26
C LEU A 291 -12.48 -7.53 1.27
N ALA A 292 -11.36 -6.80 1.32
CA ALA A 292 -11.20 -5.66 2.20
C ALA A 292 -12.25 -4.57 1.92
N LEU A 293 -12.36 -4.15 0.66
CA LEU A 293 -13.17 -3.00 0.27
C LEU A 293 -14.68 -3.27 0.31
N ARG A 294 -15.13 -4.47 -0.05
CA ARG A 294 -16.55 -4.82 -0.20
C ARG A 294 -17.13 -5.53 1.02
N LYS A 295 -16.42 -6.51 1.58
CA LYS A 295 -16.91 -7.28 2.75
C LYS A 295 -16.60 -6.59 4.07
N TYR A 296 -15.39 -6.06 4.24
CA TYR A 296 -14.97 -5.44 5.50
C TYR A 296 -15.16 -3.91 5.54
N GLY A 297 -15.53 -3.31 4.42
CA GLY A 297 -15.78 -1.87 4.32
C GLY A 297 -14.50 -1.05 4.49
N ALA A 298 -13.35 -1.59 4.07
CA ALA A 298 -12.08 -0.87 4.11
C ALA A 298 -12.17 0.44 3.33
N VAL A 299 -11.43 1.45 3.80
CA VAL A 299 -11.24 2.71 3.06
C VAL A 299 -9.87 2.69 2.39
N PRO A 300 -9.76 3.14 1.13
CA PRO A 300 -8.47 3.11 0.45
C PRO A 300 -7.57 4.24 0.90
N HIS A 301 -6.27 4.01 0.79
CA HIS A 301 -5.26 5.04 0.88
C HIS A 301 -5.29 5.90 -0.38
N TRP A 302 -5.54 7.21 -0.22
CA TRP A 302 -5.72 8.16 -1.33
C TRP A 302 -4.53 8.27 -2.29
N GLY A 303 -3.30 8.10 -1.80
CA GLY A 303 -2.07 8.19 -2.62
C GLY A 303 -1.58 6.87 -3.22
N LYS A 304 -2.43 5.84 -3.26
CA LYS A 304 -2.11 4.46 -3.71
C LYS A 304 -3.26 3.91 -4.56
N ASN A 305 -3.21 2.62 -4.86
CA ASN A 305 -4.29 1.87 -5.54
C ASN A 305 -4.46 2.22 -7.02
N ARG A 306 -5.47 1.58 -7.61
CA ARG A 306 -5.85 1.66 -9.03
C ARG A 306 -7.31 2.11 -9.11
N ASN A 307 -7.79 2.49 -10.30
CA ASN A 307 -9.07 3.18 -10.46
C ASN A 307 -10.26 2.48 -9.81
N PHE A 308 -10.37 1.16 -9.96
CA PHE A 308 -11.55 0.42 -9.48
C PHE A 308 -11.79 0.55 -7.97
N VAL A 309 -10.72 0.80 -7.20
CA VAL A 309 -10.77 0.95 -5.74
C VAL A 309 -11.50 2.23 -5.33
N PHE A 310 -11.48 3.26 -6.18
CA PHE A 310 -12.09 4.54 -5.90
C PHE A 310 -13.56 4.63 -6.35
N ASP A 311 -14.10 3.61 -7.00
CA ASP A 311 -15.49 3.59 -7.44
C ASP A 311 -16.44 3.61 -6.23
N GLY A 312 -17.30 4.64 -6.17
CA GLY A 312 -18.23 4.86 -5.06
C GLY A 312 -17.57 5.10 -3.70
N VAL A 313 -16.24 5.30 -3.65
CA VAL A 313 -15.49 5.38 -2.39
C VAL A 313 -15.96 6.52 -1.49
N ILE A 314 -16.40 7.63 -2.08
CA ILE A 314 -16.83 8.82 -1.34
C ILE A 314 -17.96 8.52 -0.35
N ALA A 315 -18.82 7.55 -0.66
CA ALA A 315 -19.92 7.11 0.20
C ALA A 315 -19.44 6.44 1.50
N LYS A 316 -18.18 6.02 1.57
CA LYS A 316 -17.57 5.44 2.77
C LYS A 316 -17.18 6.48 3.82
N TYR A 317 -17.18 7.77 3.47
CA TYR A 317 -16.80 8.85 4.39
C TYR A 317 -18.03 9.56 4.95
N PRO A 318 -18.30 9.47 6.28
CA PRO A 318 -19.50 10.06 6.88
C PRO A 318 -19.65 11.57 6.69
N LYS A 319 -18.53 12.27 6.46
CA LYS A 319 -18.46 13.74 6.27
C LYS A 319 -18.25 14.17 4.82
N ALA A 320 -18.49 13.27 3.87
CA ALA A 320 -18.37 13.56 2.45
C ALA A 320 -19.29 14.71 1.99
N ALA A 321 -20.53 14.75 2.47
CA ALA A 321 -21.47 15.81 2.09
C ALA A 321 -21.01 17.18 2.59
N GLU A 322 -20.48 17.26 3.80
CA GLU A 322 -19.88 18.47 4.36
C GLU A 322 -18.62 18.89 3.59
N PHE A 323 -17.77 17.93 3.19
CA PHE A 323 -16.62 18.20 2.33
C PHE A 323 -17.04 18.82 1.00
N LEU A 324 -18.04 18.26 0.33
CA LEU A 324 -18.55 18.78 -0.95
C LEU A 324 -19.16 20.18 -0.81
N LYS A 325 -19.77 20.50 0.34
CA LYS A 325 -20.22 21.87 0.63
C LYS A 325 -19.05 22.84 0.74
N VAL A 326 -17.94 22.45 1.38
CA VAL A 326 -16.72 23.28 1.44
C VAL A 326 -16.15 23.47 0.03
N LYS A 327 -16.05 22.38 -0.75
CA LYS A 327 -15.59 22.41 -2.15
C LYS A 327 -16.39 23.42 -2.98
N ALA A 328 -17.72 23.34 -2.95
CA ALA A 328 -18.59 24.24 -3.71
C ALA A 328 -18.45 25.71 -3.30
N ARG A 329 -18.12 25.99 -2.02
CA ARG A 329 -17.87 27.36 -1.54
C ARG A 329 -16.48 27.87 -1.91
N TYR A 330 -15.47 27.00 -1.91
CA TYR A 330 -14.07 27.39 -2.11
C TYR A 330 -13.71 27.48 -3.60
N ASP A 331 -14.30 26.61 -4.42
CA ASP A 331 -14.03 26.51 -5.86
C ASP A 331 -15.34 26.26 -6.63
N PRO A 332 -16.23 27.27 -6.73
CA PRO A 332 -17.54 27.12 -7.38
C PRO A 332 -17.44 26.82 -8.89
N ASP A 333 -16.37 27.29 -9.53
CA ASP A 333 -16.14 27.11 -10.97
C ASP A 333 -15.34 25.83 -11.29
N GLY A 334 -14.89 25.10 -10.27
CA GLY A 334 -14.17 23.83 -10.43
C GLY A 334 -12.76 23.97 -11.01
N ILE A 335 -12.08 25.11 -10.78
CA ILE A 335 -10.72 25.39 -11.29
C ILE A 335 -9.71 24.35 -10.81
N PHE A 336 -9.86 23.83 -9.60
CA PHE A 336 -8.99 22.80 -9.03
C PHE A 336 -9.56 21.39 -9.16
N SER A 337 -10.54 21.21 -10.04
CA SER A 337 -11.16 19.92 -10.31
C SER A 337 -10.62 19.33 -11.62
N SER A 338 -10.59 18.01 -11.68
CA SER A 338 -10.32 17.24 -12.89
C SER A 338 -11.44 16.22 -13.09
N GLU A 339 -11.51 15.63 -14.29
CA GLU A 339 -12.43 14.51 -14.56
C GLU A 339 -12.27 13.40 -13.52
N TRP A 340 -11.01 13.03 -13.21
CA TRP A 340 -10.73 12.01 -12.20
C TRP A 340 -11.20 12.43 -10.80
N SER A 341 -10.96 13.67 -10.37
CA SER A 341 -11.40 14.09 -9.03
C SER A 341 -12.93 14.10 -8.90
N ASP A 342 -13.63 14.51 -9.96
CA ASP A 342 -15.10 14.53 -9.98
C ASP A 342 -15.69 13.12 -9.94
N GLN A 343 -15.05 12.17 -10.62
CA GLN A 343 -15.41 10.75 -10.56
C GLN A 343 -15.21 10.17 -9.17
N VAL A 344 -14.03 10.38 -8.58
CA VAL A 344 -13.68 9.87 -7.25
C VAL A 344 -14.55 10.47 -6.14
N LEU A 345 -14.90 11.75 -6.26
CA LEU A 345 -15.79 12.46 -5.33
C LEU A 345 -17.29 12.21 -5.58
N GLY A 346 -17.64 11.35 -6.55
CA GLY A 346 -19.03 11.01 -6.88
C GLY A 346 -19.84 12.19 -7.40
N ILE A 347 -19.19 13.20 -7.98
CA ILE A 347 -19.83 14.38 -8.58
C ILE A 347 -20.35 14.01 -9.98
N LYS A 348 -19.49 13.39 -10.80
CA LYS A 348 -19.83 13.01 -12.18
C LYS A 348 -18.96 11.86 -12.69
N GLY A 349 -19.60 10.89 -13.34
CA GLY A 349 -18.92 9.75 -13.96
C GLY A 349 -18.55 8.65 -12.95
N SER A 350 -17.71 7.73 -13.39
CA SER A 350 -17.10 6.68 -12.55
C SER A 350 -15.60 6.65 -12.83
N PRO A 351 -14.75 6.38 -11.82
CA PRO A 351 -13.32 6.24 -12.05
C PRO A 351 -12.99 4.98 -12.86
N ASN A 352 -13.93 4.02 -12.96
CA ASN A 352 -13.73 2.81 -13.76
C ASN A 352 -13.59 3.13 -15.25
N ILE A 353 -12.54 2.59 -15.87
CA ILE A 353 -12.38 2.61 -17.33
C ILE A 353 -12.66 1.19 -17.82
N VAL A 354 -13.80 1.00 -18.50
CA VAL A 354 -14.27 -0.34 -18.91
C VAL A 354 -13.98 -0.56 -20.38
N GLU A 355 -12.89 -1.28 -20.65
CA GLU A 355 -12.43 -1.63 -21.98
C GLU A 355 -11.76 -3.02 -22.01
N LYS A 356 -11.24 -3.45 -23.16
CA LYS A 356 -10.52 -4.72 -23.26
C LYS A 356 -9.30 -4.68 -22.35
N GLY A 357 -9.11 -5.70 -21.51
CA GLY A 357 -7.96 -5.79 -20.60
C GLY A 357 -8.01 -4.88 -19.37
N CYS A 358 -9.10 -4.12 -19.15
CA CYS A 358 -9.17 -3.16 -18.04
C CYS A 358 -8.93 -3.74 -16.65
N ALA A 359 -9.28 -5.01 -16.41
CA ALA A 359 -9.09 -5.64 -15.10
C ALA A 359 -7.62 -6.05 -14.87
N ILE A 360 -6.85 -6.34 -15.91
CA ILE A 360 -5.40 -6.59 -15.82
C ILE A 360 -4.67 -5.34 -15.31
N GLU A 361 -5.11 -4.18 -15.77
CA GLU A 361 -4.57 -2.87 -15.37
C GLU A 361 -5.18 -2.33 -14.06
N GLY A 362 -6.15 -3.04 -13.46
CA GLY A 362 -6.92 -2.54 -12.31
C GLY A 362 -7.71 -1.27 -12.59
N LEU A 363 -8.08 -1.05 -13.85
CA LEU A 363 -8.94 0.04 -14.27
C LEU A 363 -10.43 -0.26 -14.05
N CYS A 364 -10.79 -1.53 -13.95
CA CYS A 364 -12.15 -2.01 -13.70
C CYS A 364 -12.13 -3.32 -12.89
N VAL A 365 -13.26 -3.67 -12.27
CA VAL A 365 -13.50 -5.06 -11.84
C VAL A 365 -14.06 -5.85 -13.03
N CYS A 366 -13.54 -7.05 -13.29
CA CYS A 366 -13.94 -7.82 -14.47
C CYS A 366 -15.43 -8.23 -14.39
N SER A 367 -16.14 -8.14 -15.53
CA SER A 367 -17.50 -8.69 -15.68
C SER A 367 -17.65 -9.57 -16.92
N LYS A 368 -16.71 -9.44 -17.87
CA LYS A 368 -16.59 -10.24 -19.08
C LYS A 368 -15.17 -10.75 -19.18
N ASP A 369 -14.98 -11.87 -19.86
CA ASP A 369 -13.64 -12.42 -20.08
C ASP A 369 -12.75 -11.45 -20.86
N SER A 370 -13.31 -10.63 -21.76
CA SER A 370 -12.57 -9.58 -22.48
C SER A 370 -11.99 -8.47 -21.59
N HIS A 371 -12.46 -8.29 -20.36
CA HIS A 371 -11.84 -7.35 -19.40
C HIS A 371 -10.52 -7.91 -18.83
N CYS A 372 -10.33 -9.22 -18.94
CA CYS A 372 -9.07 -9.91 -18.65
C CYS A 372 -8.24 -10.04 -19.95
N ALA A 373 -7.46 -11.12 -20.09
CA ALA A 373 -6.67 -11.42 -21.28
C ALA A 373 -6.95 -12.87 -21.72
N PRO A 374 -8.13 -13.16 -22.30
CA PRO A 374 -8.53 -14.52 -22.65
C PRO A 374 -7.61 -15.15 -23.70
N GLU A 375 -7.01 -14.34 -24.57
CA GLU A 375 -5.97 -14.76 -25.52
C GLU A 375 -4.70 -15.31 -24.85
N LYS A 376 -4.48 -14.97 -23.57
CA LYS A 376 -3.39 -15.47 -22.72
C LYS A 376 -3.90 -16.44 -21.65
N GLY A 377 -5.14 -16.91 -21.78
CA GLY A 377 -5.77 -17.86 -20.86
C GLY A 377 -6.31 -17.25 -19.57
N TYR A 378 -6.39 -15.91 -19.44
CA TYR A 378 -6.97 -15.26 -18.26
C TYR A 378 -8.42 -14.90 -18.48
N PHE A 379 -9.30 -15.41 -17.63
CA PHE A 379 -10.74 -15.22 -17.74
C PHE A 379 -11.32 -14.60 -16.47
N CYS A 380 -12.50 -14.00 -16.58
CA CYS A 380 -13.17 -13.40 -15.45
C CYS A 380 -13.87 -14.46 -14.62
N ARG A 381 -13.42 -14.66 -13.38
CA ARG A 381 -13.90 -15.73 -12.49
C ARG A 381 -14.31 -15.18 -11.12
N PRO A 382 -15.18 -15.88 -10.38
CA PRO A 382 -15.41 -15.59 -8.96
C PRO A 382 -14.11 -15.72 -8.15
N GLY A 383 -14.02 -14.97 -7.05
CA GLY A 383 -13.01 -15.20 -6.03
C GLY A 383 -13.10 -16.59 -5.41
N THR A 384 -12.01 -17.03 -4.79
CA THR A 384 -11.81 -18.37 -4.23
C THR A 384 -12.47 -18.53 -2.86
N VAL A 385 -12.27 -17.56 -1.98
CA VAL A 385 -12.83 -17.48 -0.64
C VAL A 385 -14.00 -16.50 -0.61
N PHE A 386 -13.90 -15.39 -1.35
CA PHE A 386 -14.94 -14.39 -1.49
C PHE A 386 -15.55 -14.45 -2.89
N SER A 387 -16.59 -15.26 -3.05
CA SER A 387 -17.23 -15.55 -4.35
C SER A 387 -17.88 -14.34 -5.03
N GLU A 388 -18.19 -13.28 -4.28
CA GLU A 388 -18.68 -12.01 -4.84
C GLU A 388 -17.55 -11.18 -5.50
N ALA A 389 -16.28 -11.46 -5.18
CA ALA A 389 -15.17 -10.86 -5.92
C ALA A 389 -15.14 -11.39 -7.35
N ARG A 390 -14.68 -10.55 -8.27
CA ARG A 390 -14.43 -10.92 -9.67
C ARG A 390 -12.98 -10.66 -10.00
N VAL A 391 -12.28 -11.70 -10.44
CA VAL A 391 -10.83 -11.70 -10.61
C VAL A 391 -10.44 -12.30 -11.96
N CYS A 392 -9.31 -11.86 -12.51
CA CYS A 392 -8.74 -12.45 -13.71
C CYS A 392 -7.87 -13.65 -13.32
N SER A 393 -8.30 -14.86 -13.70
CA SER A 393 -7.63 -16.11 -13.32
C SER A 393 -7.48 -17.03 -14.52
N THR A 394 -6.42 -17.84 -14.51
CA THR A 394 -6.19 -18.90 -15.49
C THR A 394 -7.00 -20.17 -15.21
N ARG A 395 -7.69 -20.23 -14.07
CA ARG A 395 -8.55 -21.37 -13.73
C ARG A 395 -9.69 -21.50 -14.73
N ALA A 396 -9.92 -22.74 -15.19
CA ALA A 396 -11.14 -23.12 -15.86
C ALA A 396 -12.35 -22.73 -14.97
N ALA A 397 -13.48 -22.38 -15.59
CA ALA A 397 -14.70 -22.16 -14.82
C ALA A 397 -14.98 -23.44 -14.01
N PHE A 398 -15.26 -23.32 -12.71
CA PHE A 398 -15.63 -24.47 -11.86
C PHE A 398 -16.70 -25.30 -12.60
N GLY A 399 -16.31 -26.49 -13.07
CA GLY A 399 -17.12 -27.31 -13.97
C GLY A 399 -16.37 -28.35 -14.82
N ASP A 400 -15.06 -28.23 -15.04
CA ASP A 400 -14.29 -29.12 -15.94
C ASP A 400 -13.09 -29.84 -15.29
N GLU A 401 -12.98 -29.85 -13.95
CA GLU A 401 -12.05 -30.75 -13.24
C GLU A 401 -12.87 -31.83 -12.51
N SER A 402 -13.46 -32.74 -13.28
CA SER A 402 -13.80 -34.08 -12.80
C SER A 402 -13.01 -35.09 -13.62
N ASP A 403 -12.24 -35.92 -12.91
CA ASP A 403 -11.61 -37.15 -13.39
C ASP A 403 -10.61 -37.00 -14.53
N ASP A 404 -9.35 -36.72 -14.17
CA ASP A 404 -8.20 -37.32 -14.84
C ASP A 404 -6.98 -37.11 -13.95
N LEU A 405 -6.78 -37.99 -12.96
CA LEU A 405 -5.49 -38.37 -12.37
C LEU A 405 -5.73 -39.49 -11.33
N LEU A 406 -6.45 -40.53 -11.76
CA LEU A 406 -6.41 -41.87 -11.17
C LEU A 406 -6.39 -42.87 -12.32
N GLU A 407 -5.31 -42.90 -13.08
CA GLU A 407 -4.86 -44.08 -13.83
C GLU A 407 -3.50 -43.77 -14.46
N GLU A 408 -2.43 -44.23 -13.81
CA GLU A 408 -1.39 -45.00 -14.48
C GLU A 408 -0.59 -45.77 -13.42
N GLN A 409 -0.42 -47.05 -13.71
CA GLN A 409 0.03 -48.16 -12.84
C GLN A 409 1.51 -48.09 -12.48
#